data_AF-S5MHY2-F1
#
_entry.id   AF-S5MHY2-F1
#
_cell.length_a   1.000
_cell.length_b   1.000
_cell.length_c   1.000
_cell.angle_alpha   90.00
_cell.angle_beta   90.00
_cell.angle_gamma   90.00
#
_symmetry.space_group_name_H-M   'P 1'
#
loop_
_entity.id
_entity.type
_entity.pdbx_description
1 polymer ?
#
loop_
_entity_poly.entity_id
_entity_poly.type
_entity_poly.pdbx_seq_one_letter_code
_entity_poly.pdbx_strand_id
1 'polypeptide(L)'
;MFLCKKEILDELGVKLLQYLIFYKGIKISEEELHDFVFEEEFLDKNAIEFFEPKLINYGKFWYLIKSKILESKLLQKKGINKWAFDLETYKKIYLLLDEQGTYINNFSEDNEIGKEVINKIKYIESKIFALEGIESLIEYMLIIYIYFLNKQFFGEFTMEFLWIFANSILIFKECGPIFPAYNEELYIWIEKWEKLANQCKNLKISEYNIAPLYKSCFIDLLDASENSRLKWFIV
;
A
#
# COMPACT_ATOMS: atom_id res chain seq x y z
N MET A 1 -4.17 4.52 -26.71
CA MET A 1 -3.25 5.33 -25.88
C MET A 1 -3.73 5.24 -24.45
N PHE A 2 -3.28 4.24 -23.68
CA PHE A 2 -3.65 4.12 -22.26
C PHE A 2 -2.86 5.16 -21.45
N LEU A 3 -3.44 6.36 -21.40
CA LEU A 3 -3.30 7.27 -20.27
C LEU A 3 -4.09 6.62 -19.14
N CYS A 4 -3.42 5.98 -18.18
CA CYS A 4 -3.87 6.21 -16.82
C CYS A 4 -3.72 7.72 -16.66
N LYS A 5 -4.83 8.47 -16.83
CA LYS A 5 -4.76 9.93 -16.83
C LYS A 5 -4.07 10.33 -15.54
N LYS A 6 -3.08 11.21 -15.61
CA LYS A 6 -2.38 11.74 -14.43
C LYS A 6 -3.39 12.07 -13.32
N GLU A 7 -4.48 12.74 -13.71
CA GLU A 7 -5.67 13.04 -12.92
C GLU A 7 -6.24 11.83 -12.16
N ILE A 8 -6.40 10.66 -12.79
CA ILE A 8 -6.93 9.46 -12.12
C ILE A 8 -5.99 8.99 -11.01
N LEU A 9 -4.68 9.00 -11.27
CA LEU A 9 -3.72 8.65 -10.23
C LEU A 9 -3.74 9.70 -9.13
N ASP A 10 -3.79 10.98 -9.47
CA ASP A 10 -3.82 12.05 -8.47
C ASP A 10 -5.08 11.96 -7.58
N GLU A 11 -6.26 11.67 -8.15
CA GLU A 11 -7.49 11.36 -7.39
C GLU A 11 -7.32 10.17 -6.43
N LEU A 12 -6.67 9.09 -6.89
CA LEU A 12 -6.36 7.94 -6.04
C LEU A 12 -5.36 8.33 -4.94
N GLY A 13 -4.42 9.22 -5.24
CA GLY A 13 -3.49 9.80 -4.30
C GLY A 13 -4.19 10.59 -3.21
N VAL A 14 -5.09 11.50 -3.58
CA VAL A 14 -5.91 12.28 -2.63
C VAL A 14 -6.65 11.33 -1.67
N LYS A 15 -7.33 10.32 -2.20
CA LYS A 15 -8.03 9.32 -1.36
C LYS A 15 -7.11 8.55 -0.44
N LEU A 16 -6.00 8.02 -0.96
CA LEU A 16 -5.02 7.28 -0.17
C LEU A 16 -4.49 8.15 0.99
N LEU A 17 -4.13 9.40 0.68
CA LEU A 17 -3.60 10.36 1.64
C LEU A 17 -4.64 10.76 2.67
N GLN A 18 -5.91 10.93 2.27
CA GLN A 18 -7.01 11.26 3.18
C GLN A 18 -7.15 10.25 4.33
N TYR A 19 -6.96 8.96 4.07
CA TYR A 19 -6.99 7.96 5.13
C TYR A 19 -5.72 7.98 6.00
N LEU A 20 -4.54 8.20 5.40
CA LEU A 20 -3.28 8.29 6.16
C LEU A 20 -3.29 9.49 7.11
N ILE A 21 -3.71 10.66 6.63
CA ILE A 21 -3.77 11.88 7.43
C ILE A 21 -4.84 11.77 8.52
N PHE A 22 -6.00 11.17 8.21
CA PHE A 22 -7.03 10.90 9.21
C PHE A 22 -6.50 9.98 10.31
N TYR A 23 -5.83 8.89 9.93
CA TYR A 23 -5.23 7.94 10.88
C TYR A 23 -4.14 8.59 11.76
N LYS A 24 -3.40 9.57 11.23
CA LYS A 24 -2.40 10.33 12.00
C LYS A 24 -2.96 11.58 12.71
N GLY A 25 -4.24 11.89 12.54
CA GLY A 25 -4.88 13.07 13.14
C GLY A 25 -4.38 14.41 12.57
N ILE A 26 -3.83 14.43 11.36
CA ILE A 26 -3.41 15.65 10.66
C ILE A 26 -4.66 16.36 10.13
N LYS A 27 -4.76 17.67 10.38
CA LYS A 27 -5.92 18.47 9.99
C LYS A 27 -5.64 19.24 8.71
N ILE A 28 -6.37 18.91 7.65
CA ILE A 28 -6.36 19.61 6.36
C ILE A 28 -7.73 19.43 5.72
N SER A 29 -8.19 20.42 4.96
CA SER A 29 -9.44 20.28 4.20
C SER A 29 -9.26 19.38 2.97
N GLU A 30 -10.36 18.86 2.43
CA GLU A 30 -10.33 18.07 1.19
C GLU A 30 -9.85 18.89 -0.01
N GLU A 31 -10.23 20.18 -0.08
CA GLU A 31 -9.80 21.12 -1.12
C GLU A 31 -8.29 21.36 -1.05
N GLU A 32 -7.75 21.71 0.13
CA GLU A 32 -6.30 21.87 0.32
C GLU A 32 -5.53 20.59 0.02
N LEU A 33 -6.07 19.41 0.37
CA LEU A 33 -5.43 18.14 0.05
C LEU A 33 -5.44 17.87 -1.46
N HIS A 34 -6.49 18.31 -2.17
CA HIS A 34 -6.59 18.18 -3.62
C HIS A 34 -5.51 19.03 -4.30
N ASP A 35 -5.43 20.31 -3.95
CA ASP A 35 -4.40 21.23 -4.46
C ASP A 35 -2.99 20.71 -4.16
N PHE A 36 -2.75 20.29 -2.90
CA PHE A 36 -1.49 19.71 -2.46
C PHE A 36 -1.02 18.54 -3.33
N VAL A 37 -1.94 17.66 -3.78
CA VAL A 37 -1.62 16.51 -4.62
C VAL A 37 -1.51 16.88 -6.10
N PHE A 38 -2.46 17.65 -6.62
CA PHE A 38 -2.57 17.97 -8.05
C PHE A 38 -1.50 18.96 -8.51
N GLU A 39 -1.20 19.95 -7.68
CA GLU A 39 -0.16 20.96 -7.92
C GLU A 39 1.23 20.49 -7.46
N GLU A 40 1.31 19.32 -6.82
CA GLU A 40 2.55 18.72 -6.31
C GLU A 40 3.30 19.64 -5.32
N GLU A 41 2.56 20.40 -4.49
CA GLU A 41 3.09 21.42 -3.58
C GLU A 41 4.13 20.87 -2.59
N PHE A 42 4.05 19.58 -2.24
CA PHE A 42 5.04 18.88 -1.42
C PHE A 42 6.46 18.81 -2.01
N LEU A 43 6.62 19.15 -3.29
CA LEU A 43 7.92 19.28 -3.95
C LEU A 43 8.51 20.69 -3.79
N ASP A 44 7.71 21.68 -3.37
CA ASP A 44 8.22 23.03 -3.07
C ASP A 44 9.12 22.98 -1.83
N LYS A 45 10.23 23.71 -1.90
CA LYS A 45 11.17 23.88 -0.78
C LYS A 45 10.52 24.61 0.40
N ASN A 46 9.54 25.45 0.12
CA ASN A 46 8.80 26.24 1.10
C ASN A 46 7.57 25.51 1.63
N ALA A 47 7.28 24.27 1.19
CA ALA A 47 6.12 23.51 1.65
C ALA A 47 6.06 23.36 3.17
N ILE A 48 7.21 23.33 3.85
CA ILE A 48 7.31 23.24 5.31
C ILE A 48 6.78 24.48 6.05
N GLU A 49 6.61 25.60 5.36
CA GLU A 49 6.01 26.81 5.91
C GLU A 49 4.47 26.73 5.96
N PHE A 50 3.87 25.86 5.13
CA PHE A 50 2.42 25.76 4.95
C PHE A 50 1.85 24.42 5.45
N PHE A 51 2.63 23.35 5.37
CA PHE A 51 2.17 21.98 5.65
C PHE A 51 2.98 21.29 6.73
N GLU A 52 2.32 20.41 7.49
CA GLU A 52 3.00 19.55 8.44
C GLU A 52 4.04 18.66 7.73
N PRO A 53 5.25 18.47 8.29
CA PRO A 53 6.30 17.64 7.68
C PRO A 53 5.82 16.23 7.33
N LYS A 54 4.92 15.66 8.15
CA LYS A 54 4.36 14.34 7.91
C LYS A 54 3.48 14.29 6.65
N LEU A 55 2.66 15.31 6.42
CA LEU A 55 1.86 15.44 5.20
C LEU A 55 2.77 15.57 3.97
N ILE A 56 3.82 16.40 4.04
CA ILE A 56 4.82 16.53 2.98
C ILE A 56 5.46 15.18 2.65
N ASN A 57 5.81 14.40 3.67
CA ASN A 57 6.37 13.07 3.49
C ASN A 57 5.37 12.11 2.83
N TYR A 58 4.09 12.19 3.18
CA TYR A 58 3.04 11.44 2.49
C TYR A 58 2.85 11.86 1.02
N GLY A 59 2.92 13.15 0.70
CA GLY A 59 2.90 13.62 -0.70
C GLY A 59 4.08 13.06 -1.51
N LYS A 60 5.31 13.18 -0.98
CA LYS A 60 6.52 12.61 -1.60
C LYS A 60 6.46 11.10 -1.77
N PHE A 61 5.87 10.44 -0.78
CA PHE A 61 5.63 9.01 -0.77
C PHE A 61 4.67 8.59 -1.91
N TRP A 62 3.53 9.28 -2.04
CA TRP A 62 2.58 9.04 -3.12
C TRP A 62 3.23 9.27 -4.49
N TYR A 63 3.98 10.36 -4.64
CA TYR A 63 4.70 10.67 -5.87
C TYR A 63 5.66 9.54 -6.29
N LEU A 64 6.41 8.98 -5.34
CA LEU A 64 7.32 7.87 -5.59
C LEU A 64 6.58 6.62 -6.06
N ILE A 65 5.46 6.25 -5.41
CA ILE A 65 4.62 5.13 -5.84
C ILE A 65 4.03 5.34 -7.22
N LYS A 66 3.44 6.52 -7.45
CA LYS A 66 2.84 6.92 -8.73
C LYS A 66 3.85 6.73 -9.87
N SER A 67 5.07 7.23 -9.67
CA SER A 67 6.17 7.08 -10.63
C SER A 67 6.52 5.61 -10.91
N LYS A 68 6.60 4.79 -9.86
CA LYS A 68 6.98 3.38 -9.97
C LYS A 68 5.91 2.49 -10.58
N ILE A 69 4.63 2.78 -10.33
CA ILE A 69 3.51 2.13 -11.02
C ILE A 69 3.56 2.45 -12.52
N LEU A 70 3.77 3.72 -12.89
CA LEU A 70 3.89 4.13 -14.28
C LEU A 70 5.10 3.47 -14.97
N GLU A 71 6.25 3.41 -14.30
CA GLU A 71 7.44 2.71 -14.79
C GLU A 71 7.14 1.22 -15.03
N SER A 72 6.49 0.56 -14.08
CA SER A 72 6.12 -0.88 -14.20
C SER A 72 5.16 -1.12 -15.37
N LYS A 73 4.18 -0.23 -15.59
CA LYS A 73 3.28 -0.28 -16.75
C LYS A 73 4.01 -0.07 -18.08
N LEU A 74 4.98 0.84 -18.12
CA LEU A 74 5.81 1.07 -19.31
C LEU A 74 6.67 -0.15 -19.64
N LEU A 75 7.22 -0.84 -18.64
CA LEU A 75 7.95 -2.10 -18.82
C LEU A 75 7.04 -3.21 -19.35
N GLN A 76 5.86 -3.37 -18.77
CA GLN A 76 4.87 -4.36 -19.23
C GLN A 76 4.47 -4.15 -20.69
N LYS A 77 4.26 -2.90 -21.12
CA LYS A 77 3.97 -2.55 -22.52
C LYS A 77 5.11 -2.92 -23.48
N LYS A 78 6.35 -2.98 -22.99
CA LYS A 78 7.52 -3.43 -23.74
C LYS A 78 7.72 -4.96 -23.69
N GLY A 79 6.77 -5.71 -23.10
CA GLY A 79 6.84 -7.15 -22.91
C GLY A 79 7.74 -7.57 -21.73
N ILE A 80 8.12 -6.64 -20.86
CA ILE A 80 8.96 -6.91 -19.69
C ILE A 80 8.08 -7.00 -18.45
N ASN A 81 7.84 -8.21 -17.96
CA ASN A 81 7.10 -8.46 -16.71
C ASN A 81 8.01 -8.19 -15.49
N LYS A 82 8.24 -6.92 -15.20
CA LYS A 82 9.08 -6.47 -14.09
C LYS A 82 8.35 -5.42 -13.25
N TRP A 83 8.36 -5.64 -11.95
CA TRP A 83 7.95 -4.65 -10.96
C TRP A 83 9.09 -3.64 -10.77
N ALA A 84 8.81 -2.35 -10.95
CA ALA A 84 9.85 -1.31 -11.00
C ALA A 84 10.39 -0.89 -9.63
N PHE A 85 9.78 -1.39 -8.55
CA PHE A 85 10.26 -1.15 -7.20
C PHE A 85 11.48 -2.05 -6.96
N ASP A 86 12.60 -1.42 -6.60
CA ASP A 86 13.77 -2.11 -6.10
C ASP A 86 13.85 -1.97 -4.56
N LEU A 87 14.81 -2.65 -3.96
CA LEU A 87 15.00 -2.61 -2.50
C LEU A 87 15.19 -1.19 -1.97
N GLU A 88 15.90 -0.34 -2.72
CA GLU A 88 16.11 1.07 -2.36
C GLU A 88 14.82 1.90 -2.45
N THR A 89 13.92 1.58 -3.37
CA THR A 89 12.58 2.18 -3.43
C THR A 89 11.77 1.83 -2.19
N TYR A 90 11.77 0.56 -1.77
CA TYR A 90 11.07 0.17 -0.54
C TYR A 90 11.66 0.83 0.71
N LYS A 91 13.00 0.93 0.80
CA LYS A 91 13.67 1.67 1.88
C LYS A 91 13.27 3.14 1.90
N LYS A 92 13.23 3.81 0.75
CA LYS A 92 12.79 5.21 0.65
C LYS A 92 11.35 5.40 1.09
N ILE A 93 10.45 4.50 0.66
CA ILE A 93 9.05 4.49 1.11
C ILE A 93 9.00 4.35 2.63
N TYR A 94 9.72 3.39 3.19
CA TYR A 94 9.77 3.17 4.62
C TYR A 94 10.31 4.41 5.38
N LEU A 95 11.38 5.05 4.90
CA LEU A 95 11.94 6.25 5.54
C LEU A 95 11.02 7.47 5.49
N LEU A 96 10.06 7.52 4.56
CA LEU A 96 9.01 8.55 4.54
C LEU A 96 7.92 8.25 5.60
N LEU A 97 7.75 6.98 5.98
CA LEU A 97 6.87 6.58 7.09
C LEU A 97 7.56 6.71 8.45
N ASP A 98 8.86 6.40 8.50
CA ASP A 98 9.69 6.45 9.70
C ASP A 98 11.03 7.12 9.41
N GLU A 99 11.08 8.44 9.64
CA GLU A 99 12.24 9.27 9.35
C GLU A 99 13.47 8.91 10.20
N GLN A 100 13.26 8.26 11.36
CA GLN A 100 14.37 7.80 12.21
C GLN A 100 14.96 6.49 11.72
N GLY A 101 14.28 5.78 10.82
CA GLY A 101 14.76 4.52 10.27
C GLY A 101 14.86 3.41 11.32
N THR A 102 13.96 3.38 12.30
CA THR A 102 13.93 2.44 13.44
C THR A 102 14.14 0.98 13.02
N TYR A 103 13.51 0.57 11.92
CA TYR A 103 13.58 -0.78 11.36
C TYR A 103 14.23 -0.83 9.97
N ILE A 104 15.02 0.18 9.58
CA ILE A 104 15.64 0.24 8.24
C ILE A 104 16.56 -0.96 7.96
N ASN A 105 17.18 -1.51 9.02
CA ASN A 105 18.06 -2.69 8.92
C ASN A 105 17.32 -3.96 8.50
N ASN A 106 15.98 -3.96 8.55
CA ASN A 106 15.17 -5.07 8.04
C ASN A 106 15.08 -5.07 6.50
N PHE A 107 15.76 -4.14 5.84
CA PHE A 107 16.06 -4.15 4.41
C PHE A 107 17.55 -4.48 4.11
N SER A 108 18.25 -5.17 5.02
CA SER A 108 19.63 -5.66 4.82
C SER A 108 19.70 -7.19 4.76
N GLU A 109 20.56 -7.74 3.90
CA GLU A 109 20.87 -9.18 3.86
C GLU A 109 21.83 -9.60 4.99
N ASP A 110 22.33 -8.66 5.80
CA ASP A 110 23.31 -8.94 6.87
C ASP A 110 22.68 -9.56 8.13
N ASN A 111 21.36 -9.59 8.24
CA ASN A 111 20.64 -10.19 9.36
C ASN A 111 19.48 -11.07 8.91
N GLU A 112 19.09 -12.03 9.75
CA GLU A 112 18.07 -13.04 9.40
C GLU A 112 16.69 -12.43 9.14
N ILE A 113 16.31 -11.39 9.88
CA ILE A 113 15.03 -10.69 9.67
C ILE A 113 15.03 -10.02 8.30
N GLY A 114 16.10 -9.31 7.95
CA GLY A 114 16.18 -8.63 6.67
C GLY A 114 16.26 -9.60 5.49
N LYS A 115 16.93 -10.74 5.62
CA LYS A 115 16.84 -11.84 4.63
C LYS A 115 15.40 -12.34 4.46
N GLU A 116 14.68 -12.54 5.56
CA GLU A 116 13.27 -12.98 5.53
C GLU A 116 12.38 -11.95 4.81
N VAL A 117 12.51 -10.67 5.15
CA VAL A 117 11.79 -9.56 4.51
C VAL A 117 12.11 -9.48 3.02
N ILE A 118 13.39 -9.44 2.64
CA ILE A 118 13.83 -9.34 1.24
C ILE A 118 13.32 -10.53 0.42
N ASN A 119 13.44 -11.75 0.96
CA ASN A 119 12.93 -12.93 0.29
C ASN A 119 11.42 -12.88 0.12
N LYS A 120 10.69 -12.35 1.11
CA LYS A 120 9.24 -12.22 1.01
C LYS A 120 8.83 -11.14 0.01
N ILE A 121 9.51 -10.00 -0.05
CA ILE A 121 9.30 -8.96 -1.08
C ILE A 121 9.52 -9.55 -2.48
N LYS A 122 10.67 -10.20 -2.72
CA LYS A 122 10.96 -10.87 -4.00
C LYS A 122 9.88 -11.91 -4.36
N TYR A 123 9.38 -12.63 -3.37
CA TYR A 123 8.30 -13.59 -3.58
C TYR A 123 6.99 -12.90 -3.97
N ILE A 124 6.61 -11.79 -3.31
CA ILE A 124 5.44 -11.00 -3.67
C ILE A 124 5.55 -10.50 -5.11
N GLU A 125 6.70 -9.94 -5.49
CA GLU A 125 6.96 -9.45 -6.85
C GLU A 125 6.76 -10.52 -7.92
N SER A 126 7.24 -11.75 -7.64
CA SER A 126 7.03 -12.89 -8.55
C SER A 126 5.55 -13.26 -8.72
N LYS A 127 4.71 -12.96 -7.72
CA LYS A 127 3.27 -13.28 -7.73
C LYS A 127 2.41 -12.20 -8.36
N ILE A 128 2.84 -10.93 -8.36
CA ILE A 128 2.12 -9.81 -8.99
C ILE A 128 1.72 -10.15 -10.44
N PHE A 129 2.65 -10.72 -11.21
CA PHE A 129 2.42 -11.07 -12.61
C PHE A 129 1.71 -12.41 -12.82
N ALA A 130 1.87 -13.35 -11.87
CA ALA A 130 1.34 -14.70 -11.99
C ALA A 130 -0.12 -14.84 -11.55
N LEU A 131 -0.60 -13.98 -10.65
CA LEU A 131 -1.97 -14.04 -10.16
C LEU A 131 -2.93 -13.38 -11.16
N GLU A 132 -3.89 -14.18 -11.62
CA GLU A 132 -4.99 -13.75 -12.45
C GLU A 132 -6.26 -13.61 -11.59
N GLY A 133 -7.02 -12.55 -11.82
CA GLY A 133 -8.24 -12.26 -11.06
C GLY A 133 -8.00 -11.50 -9.75
N ILE A 134 -9.01 -10.69 -9.39
CA ILE A 134 -9.02 -9.88 -8.17
C ILE A 134 -9.10 -10.75 -6.92
N GLU A 135 -9.92 -11.81 -6.91
CA GLU A 135 -10.09 -12.71 -5.76
C GLU A 135 -8.77 -13.35 -5.34
N SER A 136 -8.05 -13.97 -6.28
CA SER A 136 -6.73 -14.58 -6.03
C SER A 136 -5.71 -13.56 -5.51
N LEU A 137 -5.77 -12.32 -5.99
CA LEU A 137 -4.88 -11.24 -5.57
C LEU A 137 -5.20 -10.77 -4.15
N ILE A 138 -6.49 -10.55 -3.84
CA ILE A 138 -6.96 -10.14 -2.51
C ILE A 138 -6.64 -11.23 -1.48
N GLU A 139 -6.89 -12.50 -1.81
CA GLU A 139 -6.57 -13.63 -0.95
C GLU A 139 -5.07 -13.69 -0.65
N TYR A 140 -4.24 -13.60 -1.69
CA TYR A 140 -2.79 -13.59 -1.54
C TYR A 140 -2.31 -12.42 -0.66
N MET A 141 -2.82 -11.20 -0.91
CA MET A 141 -2.45 -10.03 -0.12
C MET A 141 -2.89 -10.16 1.33
N LEU A 142 -4.09 -10.70 1.62
CA LEU A 142 -4.54 -10.94 2.99
C LEU A 142 -3.59 -11.90 3.73
N ILE A 143 -3.19 -13.00 3.10
CA ILE A 143 -2.24 -13.95 3.67
C ILE A 143 -0.90 -13.27 4.01
N ILE A 144 -0.37 -12.48 3.07
CA ILE A 144 0.86 -11.71 3.26
C ILE A 144 0.69 -10.70 4.39
N TYR A 145 -0.42 -9.99 4.42
CA TYR A 145 -0.73 -8.99 5.43
C TYR A 145 -0.70 -9.59 6.84
N ILE A 146 -1.42 -10.70 7.05
CA ILE A 146 -1.46 -11.41 8.32
C ILE A 146 -0.08 -11.95 8.72
N TYR A 147 0.70 -12.46 7.76
CA TYR A 147 2.05 -12.91 8.04
C TYR A 147 2.96 -11.77 8.54
N PHE A 148 2.95 -10.62 7.87
CA PHE A 148 3.75 -9.47 8.32
C PHE A 148 3.23 -8.91 9.65
N LEU A 149 1.92 -8.84 9.87
CA LEU A 149 1.35 -8.42 11.17
C LEU A 149 1.78 -9.34 12.31
N ASN A 150 1.87 -10.64 12.09
CA ASN A 150 2.37 -11.58 13.10
C ASN A 150 3.87 -11.43 13.36
N LYS A 151 4.63 -11.03 12.34
CA LYS A 151 6.09 -10.87 12.41
C LYS A 151 6.54 -9.50 12.88
N GLN A 152 5.69 -8.47 12.74
CA GLN A 152 5.98 -7.07 13.11
C GLN A 152 7.32 -6.57 12.53
N PHE A 153 7.61 -6.90 11.26
CA PHE A 153 8.89 -6.56 10.64
C PHE A 153 9.20 -5.06 10.60
N PHE A 154 8.21 -4.19 10.75
CA PHE A 154 8.41 -2.73 10.82
C PHE A 154 7.75 -2.13 12.06
N GLY A 155 7.52 -2.94 13.11
CA GLY A 155 6.80 -2.54 14.32
C GLY A 155 5.47 -1.87 13.99
N GLU A 156 5.23 -0.71 14.59
CA GLU A 156 4.02 0.11 14.40
C GLU A 156 3.80 0.56 12.93
N PHE A 157 4.85 0.61 12.11
CA PHE A 157 4.75 0.99 10.69
C PHE A 157 4.38 -0.18 9.78
N THR A 158 4.35 -1.42 10.29
CA THR A 158 4.09 -2.63 9.50
C THR A 158 2.78 -2.53 8.74
N MET A 159 1.72 -2.10 9.42
CA MET A 159 0.38 -2.03 8.85
C MET A 159 0.30 -0.99 7.73
N GLU A 160 0.79 0.21 8.00
CA GLU A 160 0.80 1.33 7.07
C GLU A 160 1.60 0.99 5.82
N PHE A 161 2.82 0.46 5.98
CA PHE A 161 3.68 0.03 4.87
C PHE A 161 3.02 -1.02 3.97
N LEU A 162 2.34 -2.02 4.56
CA LEU A 162 1.67 -3.07 3.81
C LEU A 162 0.43 -2.58 3.08
N TRP A 163 -0.40 -1.76 3.73
CA TRP A 163 -1.61 -1.22 3.11
C TRP A 163 -1.26 -0.39 1.87
N ILE A 164 -0.23 0.43 2.00
CA ILE A 164 0.40 1.18 0.91
C ILE A 164 0.85 0.25 -0.23
N PHE A 165 1.57 -0.82 0.11
CA PHE A 165 2.13 -1.71 -0.89
C PHE A 165 1.04 -2.52 -1.60
N ALA A 166 0.05 -3.02 -0.87
CA ALA A 166 -1.11 -3.71 -1.40
C ALA A 166 -1.89 -2.83 -2.39
N ASN A 167 -2.16 -1.57 -2.01
CA ASN A 167 -2.83 -0.62 -2.90
C ASN A 167 -2.01 -0.32 -4.16
N SER A 168 -0.68 -0.22 -4.04
CA SER A 168 0.20 -0.05 -5.21
C SER A 168 0.08 -1.20 -6.20
N ILE A 169 0.02 -2.44 -5.70
CA ILE A 169 -0.16 -3.65 -6.51
C ILE A 169 -1.55 -3.65 -7.16
N LEU A 170 -2.61 -3.31 -6.43
CA LEU A 170 -3.98 -3.25 -6.95
C LEU A 170 -4.10 -2.24 -8.09
N ILE A 171 -3.58 -1.02 -7.91
CA ILE A 171 -3.58 0.02 -8.94
C ILE A 171 -2.81 -0.45 -10.18
N PHE A 172 -1.63 -1.06 -9.98
CA PHE A 172 -0.88 -1.64 -11.08
C PHE A 172 -1.65 -2.76 -11.80
N LYS A 173 -2.42 -3.57 -11.08
CA LYS A 173 -3.24 -4.65 -11.64
C LYS A 173 -4.59 -4.17 -12.20
N GLU A 174 -4.83 -2.85 -12.20
CA GLU A 174 -6.10 -2.23 -12.64
C GLU A 174 -7.32 -2.74 -11.84
N CYS A 175 -7.06 -3.12 -10.59
CA CYS A 175 -8.07 -3.40 -9.58
C CYS A 175 -8.35 -2.12 -8.77
N GLY A 176 -9.52 -2.06 -8.13
CA GLY A 176 -9.82 -0.93 -7.24
C GLY A 176 -8.94 -0.99 -5.98
N PRO A 177 -8.39 0.14 -5.51
CA PRO A 177 -7.69 0.22 -4.23
C PRO A 177 -8.59 -0.17 -3.04
N ILE A 178 -8.05 -0.75 -1.98
CA ILE A 178 -8.80 -1.06 -0.77
C ILE A 178 -8.89 0.20 0.09
N PHE A 179 -9.99 0.93 -0.10
CA PHE A 179 -10.33 2.13 0.64
C PHE A 179 -11.58 1.90 1.47
N PRO A 180 -11.60 2.31 2.75
CA PRO A 180 -12.81 2.23 3.56
C PRO A 180 -13.84 3.25 3.04
N ALA A 181 -15.13 2.89 3.09
CA ALA A 181 -16.23 3.73 2.64
C ALA A 181 -16.35 5.04 3.43
N TYR A 182 -15.88 5.04 4.68
CA TYR A 182 -15.78 6.21 5.56
C TYR A 182 -14.59 6.04 6.52
N ASN A 183 -14.11 7.15 7.08
CA ASN A 183 -12.87 7.18 7.83
C ASN A 183 -12.87 6.25 9.07
N GLU A 184 -13.99 6.15 9.78
CA GLU A 184 -14.10 5.30 10.97
C GLU A 184 -14.09 3.80 10.64
N GLU A 185 -14.45 3.39 9.43
CA GLU A 185 -14.37 2.00 8.99
C GLU A 185 -12.92 1.52 8.97
N LEU A 186 -11.94 2.41 8.76
CA LEU A 186 -10.52 2.06 8.87
C LEU A 186 -10.21 1.45 10.23
N TYR A 187 -10.70 2.03 11.33
CA TYR A 187 -10.45 1.50 12.67
C TYR A 187 -11.10 0.14 12.89
N ILE A 188 -12.28 -0.08 12.32
CA ILE A 188 -12.98 -1.37 12.36
C ILE A 188 -12.14 -2.44 11.64
N TRP A 189 -11.62 -2.11 10.46
CA TRP A 189 -10.76 -3.00 9.69
C TRP A 189 -9.46 -3.33 10.43
N ILE A 190 -8.79 -2.31 10.99
CA ILE A 190 -7.57 -2.47 11.79
C ILE A 190 -7.81 -3.47 12.93
N GLU A 191 -8.84 -3.26 13.74
CA GLU A 191 -9.18 -4.14 14.87
C GLU A 191 -9.47 -5.58 14.40
N LYS A 192 -10.19 -5.72 13.28
CA LYS A 192 -10.54 -7.02 12.70
C LYS A 192 -9.30 -7.75 12.17
N TRP A 193 -8.38 -7.05 11.51
CA TRP A 193 -7.13 -7.61 11.01
C TRP A 193 -6.19 -8.02 12.14
N GLU A 194 -6.10 -7.23 13.21
CA GLU A 194 -5.33 -7.60 14.40
C GLU A 194 -5.89 -8.86 15.09
N LYS A 195 -7.22 -8.94 15.21
CA LYS A 195 -7.90 -10.15 15.72
C LYS A 195 -7.63 -11.36 14.85
N LEU A 196 -7.71 -11.21 13.52
CA LEU A 196 -7.39 -12.28 12.58
C LEU A 196 -5.91 -12.70 12.68
N ALA A 197 -4.99 -11.75 12.79
CA ALA A 197 -3.57 -12.04 12.95
C ALA A 197 -3.31 -12.87 14.22
N ASN A 198 -3.92 -12.48 15.33
CA ASN A 198 -3.87 -13.23 16.59
C ASN A 198 -4.44 -14.65 16.47
N GLN A 199 -5.54 -14.86 15.73
CA GLN A 199 -6.07 -16.20 15.44
C GLN A 199 -5.08 -17.06 14.65
N CYS A 200 -4.30 -16.44 13.77
CA CYS A 200 -3.34 -17.11 12.89
C CYS A 200 -1.95 -17.32 13.51
N LYS A 201 -1.66 -16.77 14.69
CA LYS A 201 -0.30 -16.73 15.28
C LYS A 201 0.37 -18.10 15.42
N ASN A 202 -0.41 -19.14 15.69
CA ASN A 202 0.06 -20.52 15.87
C ASN A 202 -0.26 -21.45 14.68
N LEU A 203 -0.79 -20.90 13.59
CA LEU A 203 -1.11 -21.65 12.38
C LEU A 203 0.05 -21.56 11.39
N LYS A 204 0.18 -22.57 10.53
CA LYS A 204 1.03 -22.43 9.34
C LYS A 204 0.36 -21.45 8.37
N ILE A 205 1.15 -20.76 7.54
CA ILE A 205 0.63 -19.84 6.52
C ILE A 205 -0.43 -20.53 5.63
N SER A 206 -0.22 -21.81 5.30
CA SER A 206 -1.15 -22.63 4.50
C SER A 206 -2.50 -22.88 5.18
N GLU A 207 -2.63 -22.57 6.46
CA GLU A 207 -3.81 -22.80 7.30
C GLU A 207 -4.46 -21.46 7.72
N TYR A 208 -3.99 -20.30 7.26
CA TYR A 208 -4.60 -19.03 7.68
C TYR A 208 -6.07 -18.91 7.28
N ASN A 209 -6.47 -19.58 6.19
CA ASN A 209 -7.84 -19.57 5.69
C ASN A 209 -8.85 -20.30 6.59
N ILE A 210 -8.40 -21.13 7.55
CA ILE A 210 -9.30 -21.78 8.52
C ILE A 210 -9.63 -20.88 9.71
N ALA A 211 -8.98 -19.74 9.87
CA ALA A 211 -9.24 -18.83 10.97
C ALA A 211 -10.67 -18.26 10.88
N PRO A 212 -11.43 -18.18 12.00
CA PRO A 212 -12.84 -17.77 11.98
C PRO A 212 -13.11 -16.43 11.27
N LEU A 213 -12.21 -15.45 11.41
CA LEU A 213 -12.39 -14.14 10.79
C LEU A 213 -11.94 -14.08 9.32
N TYR A 214 -11.20 -15.08 8.83
CA TYR A 214 -10.52 -15.00 7.52
C TYR A 214 -11.49 -14.69 6.38
N LYS A 215 -12.55 -15.50 6.24
CA LYS A 215 -13.54 -15.32 5.18
C LYS A 215 -14.20 -13.95 5.23
N SER A 216 -14.50 -13.46 6.44
CA SER A 216 -15.13 -12.15 6.60
C SER A 216 -14.18 -11.00 6.25
N CYS A 217 -12.89 -11.07 6.62
CA CYS A 217 -11.91 -10.08 6.19
C CYS A 217 -11.69 -10.13 4.68
N PHE A 218 -11.60 -11.33 4.09
CA PHE A 218 -11.46 -11.50 2.65
C PHE A 218 -12.60 -10.81 1.88
N ILE A 219 -13.85 -11.04 2.31
CA ILE A 219 -15.03 -10.40 1.69
C ILE A 219 -14.96 -8.89 1.82
N ASP A 220 -14.66 -8.34 3.01
CA ASP A 220 -14.57 -6.87 3.18
C ASP A 220 -13.53 -6.25 2.23
N LEU A 221 -12.35 -6.88 2.09
CA LEU A 221 -11.30 -6.40 1.19
C LEU A 221 -11.70 -6.53 -0.29
N LEU A 222 -12.37 -7.62 -0.65
CA LEU A 222 -12.86 -7.85 -2.00
C LEU A 222 -13.93 -6.82 -2.37
N ASP A 223 -14.94 -6.64 -1.53
CA ASP A 223 -16.02 -5.67 -1.71
C ASP A 223 -15.46 -4.25 -1.81
N ALA A 224 -14.51 -3.89 -0.93
CA ALA A 224 -13.83 -2.59 -0.99
C ALA A 224 -13.13 -2.37 -2.34
N SER A 225 -12.39 -3.38 -2.82
CA SER A 225 -11.67 -3.32 -4.09
C SER A 225 -12.60 -3.32 -5.31
N GLU A 226 -13.75 -3.99 -5.25
CA GLU A 226 -14.75 -3.96 -6.32
C GLU A 226 -15.50 -2.63 -6.37
N ASN A 227 -15.84 -2.06 -5.21
CA ASN A 227 -16.55 -0.78 -5.10
C ASN A 227 -15.68 0.42 -5.46
N SER A 228 -14.38 0.35 -5.19
CA SER A 228 -13.41 1.38 -5.57
C SER A 228 -12.88 1.21 -7.00
N ARG A 229 -13.29 0.15 -7.70
CA ARG A 229 -12.86 -0.12 -9.07
C ARG A 229 -13.33 1.03 -9.97
N LEU A 230 -12.40 1.89 -10.32
CA LEU A 230 -12.66 3.00 -11.21
C LEU A 230 -13.10 2.45 -12.57
N LYS A 231 -14.31 2.79 -13.00
CA LYS A 231 -14.91 2.39 -14.29
C LYS A 231 -14.13 2.89 -15.52
N TRP A 232 -13.00 3.58 -15.33
CA TRP A 232 -12.24 4.31 -16.35
C TRP A 232 -11.01 3.57 -16.89
N PHE A 233 -10.62 2.43 -16.31
CA PHE A 233 -9.53 1.59 -16.84
C PHE A 233 -9.92 0.79 -18.10
N ILE A 234 -11.19 0.87 -18.51
CA ILE A 234 -11.69 0.25 -19.74
C ILE A 234 -11.56 1.28 -20.88
N VAL A 235 -10.43 1.27 -21.60
CA VAL A 235 -10.31 1.83 -22.97
C VAL A 235 -9.49 0.91 -23.86
#